data_AF-A0A7C2WCP5-F1
#
_entry.id   AF-A0A7C2WCP5-F1
#
_cell.length_a   1.000
_cell.length_b   1.000
_cell.length_c   1.000
_cell.angle_alpha   90.00
_cell.angle_beta   90.00
_cell.angle_gamma   90.00
#
_symmetry.space_group_name_H-M   'P 1'
#
loop_
_entity.id
_entity.type
_entity.pdbx_description
1 polymer ?
#
loop_
_entity_poly.entity_id
_entity_poly.type
_entity_poly.pdbx_seq_one_letter_code
_entity_poly.pdbx_strand_id
1 'polypeptide(L)'
;MDTGLLEYDLPGELIAQHPAERRSDSRMLVLNRAGGDLADRRFADLGEYPRAGDCLVLNDTKVIPARFYAARRSGAVLEGLFLGE
;
A
#
# COMPACT_ATOMS: atom_id res chain seq x y z
N MET A 1 -10.83 -10.62 -17.03
CA MET A 1 -9.38 -10.77 -16.76
C MET A 1 -9.24 -12.09 -16.04
N ASP A 2 -8.49 -13.04 -16.59
CA ASP A 2 -8.26 -14.32 -15.93
C ASP A 2 -7.23 -14.12 -14.82
N THR A 3 -7.66 -14.28 -13.57
CA THR A 3 -6.82 -14.10 -12.39
C THR A 3 -6.05 -15.35 -12.00
N GLY A 4 -6.28 -16.49 -12.67
CA GLY A 4 -5.60 -17.75 -12.36
C GLY A 4 -4.08 -17.69 -12.58
N LEU A 5 -3.60 -16.82 -13.47
CA LEU A 5 -2.16 -16.58 -13.68
C LEU A 5 -1.44 -15.97 -12.47
N LEU A 6 -2.17 -15.51 -11.46
CA LEU A 6 -1.64 -14.87 -10.25
C LEU A 6 -1.82 -15.75 -9.00
N GLU A 7 -2.32 -16.97 -9.16
CA GLU A 7 -2.56 -17.90 -8.07
C GLU A 7 -1.24 -18.55 -7.59
N TYR A 8 -1.08 -18.65 -6.27
CA TYR A 8 0.06 -19.32 -5.64
C TYR A 8 -0.41 -19.97 -4.33
N ASP A 9 0.28 -21.02 -3.90
CA ASP A 9 0.01 -21.68 -2.63
C ASP A 9 0.44 -20.77 -1.47
N LEU A 10 -0.52 -20.36 -0.63
CA LEU A 10 -0.31 -19.55 0.56
C LEU A 10 -0.89 -20.27 1.77
N PRO A 11 -0.07 -21.05 2.49
CA PRO A 11 -0.49 -21.67 3.74
C PRO A 11 -0.99 -20.61 4.74
N GLY A 12 -2.14 -20.88 5.37
CA GLY A 12 -2.82 -19.91 6.23
C GLY A 12 -1.99 -19.49 7.45
N GLU A 13 -1.13 -20.37 7.94
CA GLU A 13 -0.18 -20.12 9.03
C GLU A 13 0.91 -19.11 8.69
N LEU A 14 1.17 -18.86 7.40
CA LEU A 14 2.13 -17.85 6.95
C LEU A 14 1.50 -16.46 6.82
N ILE A 15 0.18 -16.34 6.98
CA ILE A 15 -0.53 -15.06 7.02
C ILE A 15 -0.40 -14.46 8.42
N ALA A 16 0.40 -13.41 8.54
CA ALA A 16 0.57 -12.68 9.79
C ALA A 16 -0.77 -12.15 10.33
N GLN A 17 -1.18 -12.63 11.50
CA GLN A 17 -2.41 -12.19 12.18
C GLN A 17 -2.22 -10.89 12.95
N HIS A 18 -0.96 -10.61 13.33
CA HIS A 18 -0.56 -9.41 14.05
C HIS A 18 0.77 -8.92 13.47
N PRO A 19 1.05 -7.61 13.51
CA PRO A 19 2.36 -7.10 13.14
C PRO A 19 3.44 -7.63 14.10
N ALA A 20 4.70 -7.55 13.66
CA ALA A 20 5.83 -7.74 14.56
C ALA A 20 5.81 -6.71 15.70
N GLU A 21 6.27 -7.09 16.89
CA GLU A 21 6.30 -6.24 18.09
C GLU A 21 6.99 -4.89 17.83
N ARG A 22 8.12 -4.92 17.13
CA ARG A 22 8.74 -3.74 16.51
C ARG A 22 8.64 -3.87 15.00
N ARG A 23 8.09 -2.86 14.34
CA ARG A 23 7.85 -2.87 12.90
C ARG A 23 9.11 -3.15 12.07
N SER A 24 10.26 -2.62 12.49
CA SER A 24 11.56 -2.79 11.83
C SER A 24 12.11 -4.21 11.89
N ASP A 25 11.57 -5.08 12.74
CA ASP A 25 12.03 -6.48 12.87
C ASP A 25 11.43 -7.39 11.79
N SER A 26 10.50 -6.86 10.98
CA SER A 26 9.93 -7.59 9.84
C SER A 26 11.00 -8.00 8.82
N ARG A 27 10.74 -9.11 8.12
CA ARG A 27 11.56 -9.56 6.99
C ARG A 27 11.29 -8.65 5.78
N MET A 28 12.32 -8.44 4.98
CA MET A 28 12.26 -7.72 3.71
C MET A 28 12.88 -8.61 2.63
N LEU A 29 12.10 -8.97 1.61
CA LEU A 29 12.61 -9.66 0.43
C LEU A 29 13.07 -8.62 -0.60
N VAL A 30 14.34 -8.68 -0.97
CA VAL A 30 14.91 -7.80 -1.98
C VAL A 30 14.99 -8.54 -3.31
N LEU A 31 14.30 -8.03 -4.32
CA LEU A 31 14.31 -8.55 -5.69
C LEU A 31 15.13 -7.63 -6.59
N ASN A 32 16.23 -8.14 -7.12
CA ASN A 32 16.94 -7.49 -8.22
C ASN A 32 16.22 -7.78 -9.54
N ARG A 33 15.42 -6.84 -10.03
CA ARG A 33 14.64 -7.00 -11.27
C ARG A 33 15.47 -7.32 -12.51
N ALA A 34 16.73 -6.87 -12.57
CA ALA A 34 17.58 -7.07 -13.75
C ALA A 34 18.13 -8.50 -13.84
N GLY A 35 18.48 -9.11 -12.69
CA GLY A 35 19.07 -10.45 -12.62
C GLY A 35 18.11 -11.54 -12.15
N GLY A 36 16.99 -11.18 -11.52
CA GLY A 36 16.09 -12.11 -10.85
C GLY A 36 16.56 -12.55 -9.46
N ASP A 37 17.71 -12.06 -8.99
CA ASP A 37 18.27 -12.44 -7.69
C ASP A 37 17.34 -12.02 -6.54
N LEU A 38 17.21 -12.93 -5.57
CA LEU A 38 16.44 -12.74 -4.34
C LEU A 38 17.39 -12.73 -3.14
N ALA A 39 17.16 -11.82 -2.20
CA ALA A 39 17.87 -11.79 -0.93
C ALA A 39 16.91 -11.54 0.24
N ASP A 40 16.99 -12.39 1.26
CA ASP A 40 16.33 -12.17 2.55
C ASP A 40 17.10 -11.16 3.40
N ARG A 41 16.42 -10.12 3.86
CA ARG A 41 16.94 -9.04 4.72
C ARG A 41 15.97 -8.72 5.85
N ARG A 42 16.36 -7.80 6.74
CA ARG A 42 15.47 -7.18 7.72
C ARG A 42 15.06 -5.80 7.23
N PHE A 43 13.87 -5.35 7.62
CA PHE A 43 13.40 -4.01 7.25
C PHE A 43 14.27 -2.90 7.86
N ALA A 44 14.95 -3.17 8.98
CA ALA A 44 15.98 -2.30 9.54
C ALA A 44 17.11 -1.96 8.54
N ASP A 45 17.39 -2.85 7.58
CA ASP A 45 18.44 -2.69 6.57
C ASP A 45 17.98 -1.83 5.38
N LEU A 46 16.71 -1.37 5.35
CA LEU A 46 16.15 -0.62 4.21
C LEU A 46 17.00 0.61 3.85
N GLY A 47 17.62 1.26 4.85
CA GLY A 47 18.45 2.45 4.64
C GLY A 47 19.70 2.20 3.77
N GLU A 48 20.11 0.95 3.56
CA GLU A 48 21.28 0.58 2.75
C GLU A 48 20.99 0.62 1.23
N TYR A 49 19.72 0.66 0.82
CA TYR A 49 19.32 0.50 -0.57
C TYR A 49 19.12 1.82 -1.35
N PRO A 50 18.48 2.87 -0.78
CA PRO A 50 18.39 4.16 -1.44
C PRO A 50 19.76 4.80 -1.60
N ARG A 51 19.97 5.46 -2.74
CA ARG A 51 21.16 6.26 -3.02
C ARG A 51 20.87 7.73 -2.79
N ALA A 52 21.92 8.51 -2.62
CA ALA A 52 21.79 9.97 -2.58
C ALA A 52 21.10 10.48 -3.86
N GLY A 53 20.02 11.24 -3.69
CA GLY A 53 19.17 11.73 -4.78
C GLY A 53 17.90 10.91 -5.02
N ASP A 54 17.77 9.72 -4.42
CA ASP A 54 16.52 8.96 -4.50
C ASP A 54 15.42 9.61 -3.64
N CYS A 55 14.17 9.46 -4.08
CA CYS A 55 13.00 10.00 -3.39
C CYS A 55 12.12 8.86 -2.85
N LEU A 56 11.92 8.83 -1.54
CA LEU A 56 10.95 7.93 -0.91
C LEU A 56 9.59 8.62 -0.87
N VAL A 57 8.67 8.18 -1.73
CA VAL A 57 7.29 8.67 -1.74
C VAL A 57 6.48 7.86 -0.74
N LEU A 58 6.03 8.53 0.32
CA LEU A 58 5.18 7.94 1.36
C LEU A 58 3.73 8.36 1.15
N ASN A 59 2.82 7.40 1.30
CA ASN A 59 1.40 7.70 1.34
C ASN A 59 0.99 8.13 2.74
N ASP A 60 0.59 9.38 2.90
CA ASP A 60 -0.04 9.91 4.11
C ASP A 60 -1.56 10.03 3.86
N THR A 61 -2.35 9.12 4.45
CA THR A 61 -3.80 9.07 4.23
C THR A 61 -4.52 9.96 5.23
N LYS A 62 -5.34 10.91 4.72
CA LYS A 62 -6.18 11.79 5.53
C LYS A 62 -7.64 11.55 5.23
N VAL A 63 -8.45 11.36 6.27
CA VAL A 63 -9.91 11.30 6.13
C VAL A 63 -10.43 12.74 6.16
N ILE A 64 -10.98 13.17 5.03
CA ILE A 64 -11.68 14.46 4.93
C ILE A 64 -13.18 14.16 4.89
N PRO A 65 -14.01 14.75 5.77
CA PRO A 65 -15.46 14.67 5.67
C PRO A 65 -15.93 15.50 4.47
N ALA A 66 -15.81 14.89 3.29
CA ALA A 66 -16.03 15.51 2.00
C ALA A 66 -17.39 15.15 1.37
N ARG A 67 -18.10 14.19 1.97
CA ARG A 67 -19.39 13.72 1.47
C ARG A 67 -20.47 14.76 1.74
N PHE A 68 -21.20 15.17 0.71
CA PHE A 68 -22.33 16.10 0.83
C PHE A 68 -23.56 15.63 0.05
N TYR A 69 -24.71 16.14 0.45
CA TYR A 69 -25.98 15.96 -0.23
C TYR A 69 -26.52 17.32 -0.68
N ALA A 70 -27.13 17.37 -1.85
CA ALA A 70 -27.76 18.56 -2.39
C ALA A 70 -29.07 18.22 -3.09
N ALA A 71 -29.97 19.20 -3.20
CA ALA A 71 -31.20 19.07 -3.96
C ALA A 71 -31.30 20.18 -5.01
N ARG A 72 -31.63 19.81 -6.25
CA ARG A 72 -31.98 20.78 -7.30
C ARG A 72 -33.37 21.35 -7.02
N ARG A 73 -33.63 22.56 -7.54
CA ARG A 73 -34.98 23.15 -7.54
C ARG A 73 -36.03 22.27 -8.22
N SER A 74 -35.62 21.40 -9.15
CA SER A 74 -36.48 20.42 -9.81
C SER A 74 -36.81 19.20 -8.94
N GLY A 75 -36.28 19.09 -7.71
CA GLY A 75 -36.49 17.97 -6.79
C GLY A 75 -35.48 16.83 -6.93
N ALA A 76 -34.56 16.88 -7.90
CA ALA A 76 -33.52 15.86 -8.04
C ALA A 76 -32.49 15.94 -6.90
N VAL A 77 -32.19 14.80 -6.28
CA VAL A 77 -31.19 14.66 -5.20
C VAL A 77 -29.83 14.34 -5.80
N LEU A 78 -28.77 14.94 -5.26
CA LEU A 78 -27.37 14.66 -5.58
C LEU A 78 -26.62 14.25 -4.32
N GLU A 79 -25.69 13.33 -4.49
CA GLU A 79 -24.64 13.00 -3.54
C GLU A 79 -23.30 13.29 -4.21
N GLY A 80 -22.37 13.89 -3.47
CA GLY A 80 -21.06 14.28 -3.99
C GLY A 80 -19.95 14.14 -2.96
N LEU A 81 -18.72 14.12 -3.44
CA LEU A 81 -17.50 14.10 -2.64
C LEU A 81 -16.64 15.31 -3.01
N PHE A 82 -16.35 16.16 -2.04
CA PHE A 82 -15.42 17.29 -2.18
C PHE A 82 -13.96 16.80 -2.19
N LEU A 83 -13.29 16.86 -3.34
CA LEU A 83 -11.92 16.34 -3.49
C LEU A 83 -10.84 17.38 -3.16
N GLY A 84 -11.18 18.67 -3.17
CA GLY A 84 -10.27 19.79 -2.97
C GLY A 84 -10.80 21.06 -3.65
N GLU A 85 -10.10 22.18 -3.45
CA GLU A 85 -10.23 23.40 -4.29
C GLU A 85 -9.49 23.24 -5.62
#